data_AF-X1VKQ1-F1
#
_entry.id   AF-X1VKQ1-F1
#
_cell.length_a   1.000
_cell.length_b   1.000
_cell.length_c   1.000
_cell.angle_alpha   90.00
_cell.angle_beta   90.00
_cell.angle_gamma   90.00
#
_symmetry.space_group_name_H-M   'P 1'
#
loop_
_entity.id
_entity.type
_entity.pdbx_description
1 polymer ?
#
loop_
_entity_poly.entity_id
_entity_poly.type
_entity_poly.pdbx_seq_one_letter_code
_entity_poly.pdbx_strand_id
1 'polypeptide(L)' 'MKKVKDFLWKPCMSVEALVDSFGSVGYQATELSEAVNVIMKMKCSGAKVFLTFTSNMVTSGLRGFFAQLCELRI' A
#
# COMPACT_ATOMS: atom_id res chain seq x y z
N MET A 1 18.53 -10.69 3.22
CA MET A 1 18.16 -9.45 2.50
C MET A 1 17.95 -9.77 1.04
N LYS A 2 16.87 -9.29 0.41
CA LYS A 2 16.72 -9.35 -1.05
C LYS A 2 17.88 -8.56 -1.68
N LYS A 3 18.46 -9.07 -2.77
CA LYS A 3 19.46 -8.32 -3.54
C LYS A 3 18.79 -7.09 -4.13
N VAL A 4 19.43 -5.92 -4.00
CA VAL A 4 18.96 -4.69 -4.62
C VAL A 4 19.02 -4.85 -6.15
N LYS A 5 17.96 -4.41 -6.82
CA LYS A 5 17.83 -4.43 -8.28
C LYS A 5 17.24 -3.11 -8.75
N ASP A 6 17.72 -2.65 -9.91
CA ASP A 6 17.19 -1.46 -10.55
C ASP A 6 15.72 -1.65 -10.92
N PHE A 7 14.95 -0.57 -10.76
CA PHE A 7 13.59 -0.52 -11.24
C PHE A 7 13.58 -0.29 -12.75
N LEU A 8 13.02 -1.25 -13.51
CA LEU A 8 12.87 -1.16 -14.96
C LEU A 8 11.42 -0.87 -15.32
N TRP A 9 11.12 0.41 -15.56
CA TRP A 9 9.79 0.83 -16.01
C TRP A 9 9.47 0.26 -17.40
N LYS A 10 8.20 -0.07 -17.61
CA LYS A 10 7.69 -0.55 -18.90
C LYS A 10 6.46 0.28 -19.31
N PRO A 11 6.32 0.63 -20.60
CA PRO A 11 5.10 1.24 -21.11
C PRO A 11 3.87 0.39 -20.73
N CYS A 12 2.78 1.05 -20.36
CA CYS A 12 1.49 0.43 -20.00
C CYS A 12 1.52 -0.51 -18.78
N MET A 13 2.51 -0.38 -17.88
CA MET A 13 2.52 -1.10 -16.60
C MET A 13 1.37 -0.64 -15.68
N SER A 14 0.71 -1.59 -15.01
CA SER A 14 -0.30 -1.28 -13.99
C SER A 14 0.34 -0.74 -12.71
N VAL A 15 -0.44 -0.02 -11.89
CA VAL A 15 0.02 0.46 -10.57
C VAL A 15 0.37 -0.71 -9.64
N GLU A 16 -0.36 -1.82 -9.74
CA GLU A 16 -0.06 -3.05 -9.01
C GLU A 16 1.34 -3.60 -9.37
N ALA A 17 1.60 -3.80 -10.67
CA ALA A 17 2.90 -4.28 -11.13
C ALA A 17 4.05 -3.31 -10.78
N LEU A 18 3.76 -2.00 -10.76
CA LEU A 18 4.70 -0.98 -10.30
C LEU A 18 5.08 -1.19 -8.83
N VAL A 19 4.10 -1.26 -7.93
CA VAL A 19 4.33 -1.40 -6.48
C VAL A 19 4.96 -2.77 -6.14
N ASP A 20 4.59 -3.83 -6.84
CA ASP A 20 5.20 -5.16 -6.66
C ASP A 20 6.70 -5.15 -6.96
N SER A 21 7.11 -4.38 -7.98
CA SER A 21 8.52 -4.27 -8.36
C SER A 21 9.37 -3.51 -7.34
N PHE A 22 8.76 -2.71 -6.45
CA PHE A 22 9.47 -1.89 -5.48
C PHE A 22 10.17 -2.69 -4.37
N GLY A 23 9.77 -3.94 -4.13
CA GLY A 23 10.31 -4.79 -3.06
C GLY A 23 11.81 -5.12 -3.16
N SER A 24 12.48 -4.79 -4.26
CA SER A 24 13.94 -4.91 -4.42
C SER A 24 14.66 -3.60 -4.75
N VAL A 25 13.97 -2.47 -4.74
CA VAL A 25 14.56 -1.17 -5.13
C VAL A 25 15.32 -0.53 -3.95
N GLY A 26 14.81 -0.69 -2.73
CA GLY A 26 15.39 -0.12 -1.51
C GLY A 26 14.64 1.10 -0.99
N TYR A 27 15.07 1.60 0.17
CA TYR A 27 14.48 2.74 0.87
C TYR A 27 12.95 2.61 1.04
N GLN A 28 12.20 3.71 0.86
CA GLN A 28 10.75 3.75 1.04
C GLN A 28 9.98 2.92 0.00
N ALA A 29 10.59 2.60 -1.14
CA ALA A 29 9.95 1.75 -2.15
C ALA A 29 9.72 0.33 -1.58
N THR A 30 10.74 -0.23 -0.92
CA THR A 30 10.62 -1.54 -0.27
C THR A 30 9.55 -1.52 0.83
N GLU A 31 9.48 -0.46 1.61
CA GLU A 31 8.48 -0.31 2.68
C GLU A 31 7.06 -0.25 2.12
N LEU A 32 6.83 0.43 0.98
CA LEU A 32 5.52 0.46 0.33
C LEU A 32 5.10 -0.93 -0.17
N SER A 33 6.02 -1.68 -0.78
CA SER A 33 5.78 -3.06 -1.21
C SER A 33 5.47 -3.98 -0.03
N GLU A 34 6.18 -3.82 1.09
CA GLU A 34 5.90 -4.61 2.29
C GLU A 34 4.58 -4.23 2.97
N ALA A 35 4.19 -2.95 2.95
CA ALA A 35 2.89 -2.51 3.46
C ALA A 35 1.72 -3.21 2.73
N VAL A 36 1.83 -3.41 1.41
CA VAL A 36 0.85 -4.20 0.64
C VAL A 36 0.79 -5.64 1.17
N ASN A 37 1.94 -6.29 1.37
CA ASN A 37 1.99 -7.65 1.91
C ASN A 37 1.37 -7.75 3.30
N VAL A 38 1.62 -6.79 4.18
CA VAL A 38 1.06 -6.75 5.54
C VAL A 38 -0.45 -6.57 5.52
N ILE A 39 -0.97 -5.63 4.73
CA ILE A 39 -2.41 -5.41 4.58
C ILE A 39 -3.09 -6.67 4.00
N MET A 40 -2.48 -7.32 3.01
CA MET A 40 -2.99 -8.57 2.45
C MET A 40 -3.03 -9.68 3.51
N LYS A 41 -1.99 -9.83 4.33
CA LYS A 41 -1.98 -10.79 5.44
C LYS A 41 -3.09 -10.50 6.47
N MET A 42 -3.30 -9.24 6.83
CA MET A 42 -4.38 -8.83 7.75
C MET A 42 -5.76 -9.19 7.21
N LYS A 43 -6.00 -8.96 5.91
CA LYS A 43 -7.27 -9.31 5.26
C LYS A 43 -7.48 -10.82 5.19
N CYS A 44 -6.46 -11.57 4.74
CA CYS A 44 -6.54 -13.02 4.62
C CYS A 44 -6.73 -13.73 5.97
N SER A 45 -6.19 -13.18 7.06
CA SER A 45 -6.34 -13.74 8.40
C SER A 45 -7.63 -13.34 9.10
N GLY A 46 -8.46 -12.47 8.50
CA GLY A 46 -9.66 -11.95 9.14
C GLY A 46 -9.35 -11.10 10.38
N ALA A 47 -8.20 -10.43 10.40
CA ALA A 47 -7.78 -9.62 11.54
C ALA A 47 -8.72 -8.43 11.78
N LYS A 48 -8.91 -8.05 13.05
CA LYS A 48 -9.59 -6.79 13.39
C LYS A 48 -8.70 -5.61 13.01
N VAL A 49 -9.12 -4.82 12.02
CA VAL A 49 -8.38 -3.63 11.56
C VAL A 49 -8.75 -2.40 12.39
N PHE A 50 -7.73 -1.72 12.92
CA PHE A 50 -7.85 -0.41 13.56
C PHE A 50 -7.27 0.64 12.61
N LEU A 51 -8.14 1.35 11.89
CA LEU A 51 -7.74 2.44 10.99
C LEU A 51 -7.63 3.75 11.78
N THR A 52 -6.44 4.34 11.82
CA THR A 52 -6.17 5.61 12.48
C THR A 52 -5.49 6.58 11.51
N PHE A 53 -5.78 7.87 11.66
CA PHE A 53 -5.18 8.94 10.87
C PHE A 53 -5.31 10.28 11.62
N THR A 54 -4.42 11.21 11.31
CA THR A 54 -4.42 12.56 11.87
C THR A 54 -5.36 13.50 11.11
N SER A 55 -5.68 14.65 11.71
CA SER A 55 -6.65 15.62 11.15
C SER A 55 -6.31 16.09 9.74
N ASN A 56 -5.03 16.34 9.45
CA ASN A 56 -4.57 16.78 8.13
C ASN A 56 -4.91 15.79 7.01
N MET A 57 -4.98 14.49 7.29
CA MET A 57 -5.34 13.49 6.27
C MET A 57 -6.83 13.59 5.90
N VAL A 58 -7.71 13.94 6.84
CA VAL A 58 -9.15 14.16 6.60
C VAL A 58 -9.41 15.52 5.97
N THR A 59 -8.61 16.53 6.27
CA THR A 59 -8.70 17.83 5.58
C THR A 59 -8.34 17.70 4.09
N SER A 60 -7.55 16.68 3.73
CA SER A 60 -7.19 16.38 2.35
C SER A 60 -8.26 15.59 1.60
N GLY A 61 -8.05 15.36 0.30
CA GLY A 61 -8.90 14.50 -0.52
C GLY A 61 -8.99 13.04 -0.07
N LEU A 62 -8.13 12.57 0.85
CA LEU A 62 -8.19 11.21 1.38
C LEU A 62 -9.44 10.92 2.22
N ARG A 63 -10.15 11.96 2.69
CA ARG A 63 -11.41 11.79 3.42
C ARG A 63 -12.41 10.90 2.69
N GLY A 64 -12.58 11.13 1.38
CA GLY A 64 -13.51 10.34 0.57
C GLY A 64 -13.10 8.87 0.51
N PHE A 65 -11.81 8.61 0.37
CA PHE A 65 -11.27 7.25 0.35
C PHE A 65 -11.45 6.54 1.70
N PHE A 66 -11.15 7.21 2.82
CA PHE A 66 -11.35 6.64 4.15
C PHE A 66 -12.83 6.33 4.43
N ALA A 67 -13.75 7.23 4.03
CA ALA A 67 -15.18 6.98 4.16
C ALA A 67 -15.61 5.74 3.37
N GLN A 68 -15.11 5.57 2.15
CA GLN A 68 -15.39 4.39 1.33
C GLN A 68 -14.86 3.09 1.96
N LEU A 69 -13.66 3.10 2.55
CA LEU A 69 -13.13 1.93 3.27
C LEU A 69 -14.05 1.52 4.43
N CYS A 70 -14.56 2.50 5.19
CA CYS A 70 -15.51 2.24 6.28
C CYS A 70 -16.86 1.69 5.76
N GLU A 71 -17.39 2.25 4.67
CA GLU A 71 -18.64 1.79 4.05
C GLU A 71 -18.55 0.34 3.57
N LEU A 72 -17.44 -0.01 2.93
CA LEU A 72 -17.17 -1.35 2.41
C LEU A 72 -16.77 -2.36 3.50
N ARG A 73 -16.58 -1.91 4.75
CA ARG A 73 -16.15 -2.74 5.89
C ARG A 73 -14.86 -3.52 5.61
N ILE A 74 -13.90 -2.85 4.98
CA ILE A 74 -12.58 -3.39 4.60
C ILE A 74 -11.61 -3.32 5.78
#